data_AF-A0A9R1L0I0-F1
#
_entry.id   AF-A0A9R1L0I0-F1
#
_cell.length_a   1.000
_cell.length_b   1.000
_cell.length_c   1.000
_cell.angle_alpha   90.00
_cell.angle_beta   90.00
_cell.angle_gamma   90.00
#
_symmetry.space_group_name_H-M   'P 1'
#
loop_
_entity.id
_entity.type
_entity.pdbx_description
1 polymer ?
#
loop_
_entity_poly.entity_id
_entity_poly.type
_entity_poly.pdbx_seq_one_letter_code
_entity_poly.pdbx_strand_id
1 'polypeptide(L)'
;IVGFIIGGTPLIRNALIGDDAPLRVLRESGELIGGAAVPSVTLIMGGNLITGLRGTASVPPSVIAGVVLVRFVLLPLVGTALVKAAVRYGVIRPDPLYQFVLLLQYAVPPAMNIGTITQLFGVGESECSVIFVWVYALASVAVTMWSAFFMWTLS
;
A
#
# COMPACT_ATOMS: atom_id res chain seq x y z
N ILE A 1 14.93 -6.96 0.66
CA ILE A 1 16.25 -7.59 0.38
C ILE A 1 17.11 -7.62 1.64
N VAL A 2 17.49 -6.49 2.22
CA VAL A 2 18.31 -6.45 3.46
C VAL A 2 17.65 -7.19 4.64
N GLY A 3 16.37 -6.93 4.91
CA GLY A 3 15.63 -7.65 5.97
C GLY A 3 15.56 -9.17 5.76
N PHE A 4 15.53 -9.63 4.50
CA PHE A 4 15.56 -11.06 4.18
C PHE A 4 16.94 -11.67 4.42
N ILE A 5 18.03 -10.95 4.12
CA ILE A 5 19.40 -11.37 4.41
C ILE A 5 19.62 -11.45 5.94
N ILE A 6 19.13 -10.45 6.67
CA ILE A 6 19.19 -10.39 8.14
C ILE A 6 18.41 -11.56 8.77
N GLY A 7 17.19 -11.82 8.31
CA GLY A 7 16.33 -12.89 8.83
C GLY A 7 16.75 -14.30 8.40
N GLY A 8 17.34 -14.43 7.21
CA GLY A 8 17.80 -15.72 6.66
C GLY A 8 19.16 -16.18 7.18
N THR A 9 19.97 -15.27 7.71
CA THR A 9 21.29 -15.60 8.28
C THR A 9 21.16 -15.84 9.78
N PRO A 10 21.32 -17.08 10.29
CA PRO A 10 21.02 -17.40 11.69
C PRO A 10 21.88 -16.63 12.70
N LEU A 11 23.12 -16.29 12.34
CA LEU A 11 24.02 -15.51 13.20
C LEU A 11 23.50 -14.07 13.43
N ILE A 12 23.09 -13.40 12.35
CA ILE A 12 22.56 -12.04 12.38
C ILE A 12 21.15 -12.02 12.99
N ARG A 13 20.32 -13.01 12.64
CA ARG A 13 19.00 -13.23 13.23
C ARG A 13 19.09 -13.36 14.74
N ASN A 14 19.95 -14.24 15.27
CA ASN A 14 20.05 -14.45 16.72
C ASN A 14 20.66 -13.25 17.46
N ALA A 15 21.48 -12.44 16.78
CA ALA A 15 22.05 -11.22 17.35
C ALA A 15 21.03 -10.06 17.46
N LEU A 16 20.01 -10.02 16.59
CA LEU A 16 19.00 -8.94 16.50
C LEU A 16 17.61 -9.36 17.02
N ILE A 17 17.24 -10.63 16.88
CA ILE A 17 15.90 -11.17 17.08
C ILE A 17 15.94 -12.16 18.25
N GLY A 18 15.46 -11.71 19.41
CA GLY A 18 15.34 -12.49 20.66
C GLY A 18 15.26 -11.56 21.87
N ASP A 19 14.78 -12.07 23.00
CA ASP A 19 14.64 -11.25 24.21
C ASP A 19 16.02 -10.90 24.80
N ASP A 20 17.00 -11.81 24.74
CA ASP A 20 18.38 -11.59 25.22
C ASP A 20 19.37 -11.20 24.10
N ALA A 21 18.88 -10.74 22.94
CA ALA A 21 19.73 -10.47 21.78
C ALA A 21 20.59 -9.19 21.97
N PRO A 22 21.91 -9.23 21.72
CA PRO A 22 22.81 -8.11 22.03
C PRO A 22 22.58 -6.84 21.18
N LEU A 23 22.05 -6.99 19.95
CA LEU A 23 21.74 -5.86 19.05
C LEU A 23 20.24 -5.52 19.02
N ARG A 24 19.47 -5.98 20.01
CA ARG A 24 18.02 -5.75 20.11
C ARG A 24 17.62 -4.28 19.94
N VAL A 25 18.45 -3.35 20.44
CA VAL A 25 18.24 -1.90 20.34
C VAL A 25 18.04 -1.43 18.90
N LEU A 26 18.73 -2.01 17.92
CA LEU A 26 18.57 -1.64 16.52
C LEU A 26 17.19 -2.06 15.96
N ARG A 27 16.72 -3.26 16.35
CA ARG A 27 15.38 -3.74 16.01
C ARG A 27 14.31 -2.89 16.69
N GLU A 28 14.41 -2.68 17.99
CA GLU A 28 13.43 -1.90 18.76
C GLU A 28 13.35 -0.45 18.29
N SER A 29 14.51 0.17 17.99
CA SER A 29 14.53 1.52 17.41
C SER A 29 13.88 1.53 16.03
N GLY A 30 14.16 0.53 15.20
CA GLY A 30 13.53 0.39 13.88
C GLY A 30 12.02 0.18 13.94
N GLU A 31 11.55 -0.64 14.88
CA GLU A 31 10.11 -0.85 15.14
C GLU A 31 9.44 0.42 15.65
N LEU A 32 10.10 1.16 16.55
CA LEU A 32 9.59 2.42 17.07
C LEU A 32 9.50 3.50 15.97
N ILE A 33 10.55 3.64 15.17
CA ILE A 33 10.56 4.57 14.02
C ILE A 33 9.52 4.14 12.98
N GLY A 34 9.44 2.86 12.66
CA GLY A 34 8.46 2.34 11.71
C GLY A 34 7.01 2.55 12.18
N GLY A 35 6.76 2.27 13.47
CA GLY A 35 5.47 2.50 14.12
C GLY A 35 5.07 3.98 14.15
N ALA A 36 6.03 4.89 14.32
CA ALA A 36 5.80 6.33 14.23
C ALA A 36 5.66 6.83 12.79
N ALA A 37 6.37 6.23 11.82
CA ALA A 37 6.36 6.66 10.43
C ALA A 37 4.99 6.50 9.76
N VAL A 38 4.27 5.41 10.04
CA VAL A 38 2.93 5.16 9.46
C VAL A 38 1.93 6.29 9.77
N PRO A 39 1.68 6.68 11.03
CA PRO A 39 0.80 7.79 11.34
C PRO A 39 1.37 9.14 10.90
N SER A 40 2.69 9.36 10.96
CA SER A 40 3.30 10.61 10.46
C SER A 40 3.06 10.83 8.97
N VAL A 41 3.30 9.83 8.13
CA VAL A 41 3.03 9.92 6.69
C VAL A 41 1.53 10.11 6.43
N THR A 42 0.67 9.47 7.22
CA THR A 42 -0.79 9.64 7.13
C THR A 42 -1.22 11.07 7.48
N LEU A 43 -0.63 11.69 8.51
CA LEU A 43 -0.88 13.09 8.88
C LEU A 43 -0.40 14.07 7.80
N ILE A 44 0.78 13.84 7.24
CA ILE A 44 1.30 14.64 6.12
C ILE A 44 0.34 14.54 4.94
N MET A 45 -0.09 13.32 4.58
CA MET A 45 -1.09 13.13 3.54
C MET A 45 -2.37 13.90 3.86
N GLY A 46 -2.91 13.77 5.08
CA GLY A 46 -4.10 14.52 5.52
C GLY A 46 -3.94 16.05 5.39
N GLY A 47 -2.78 16.59 5.74
CA GLY A 47 -2.46 18.01 5.52
C GLY A 47 -2.48 18.39 4.04
N ASN A 48 -1.91 17.54 3.18
CA ASN A 48 -1.89 17.75 1.74
C ASN A 48 -3.31 17.75 1.14
N LEU A 49 -4.21 16.91 1.66
CA LEU A 49 -5.60 16.79 1.21
C LEU A 49 -6.41 18.09 1.42
N ILE A 50 -6.03 18.94 2.37
CA ILE A 50 -6.71 20.23 2.61
C ILE A 50 -6.63 21.11 1.36
N THR A 51 -5.52 21.08 0.62
CA THR A 51 -5.34 21.84 -0.62
C THR A 51 -6.36 21.40 -1.68
N GLY A 52 -6.61 20.09 -1.79
CA GLY A 52 -7.61 19.52 -2.70
C GLY A 52 -9.05 19.80 -2.27
N LEU A 53 -9.35 19.75 -0.96
CA LEU A 53 -10.67 20.08 -0.41
C LEU A 53 -11.04 21.56 -0.59
N ARG A 54 -10.06 22.47 -0.56
CA ARG A 54 -10.27 23.90 -0.77
C ARG A 54 -10.52 24.28 -2.23
N GLY A 55 -10.51 23.31 -3.16
CA GLY A 55 -10.89 23.53 -4.56
C GLY A 55 -9.97 24.49 -5.32
N THR A 56 -8.72 24.65 -4.87
CA THR A 56 -7.74 25.55 -5.50
C THR A 56 -7.31 25.09 -6.89
N ALA A 57 -7.54 23.81 -7.19
CA ALA A 57 -7.18 23.13 -8.43
C ALA A 57 -8.41 22.48 -9.08
N SER A 58 -8.55 22.66 -10.39
CA SER A 58 -9.66 22.10 -11.17
C SER A 58 -9.21 20.86 -11.93
N VAL A 59 -9.24 19.70 -11.27
CA VAL A 59 -9.12 18.40 -11.96
C VAL A 59 -10.45 18.07 -12.65
N PRO A 60 -10.45 17.70 -13.94
CA PRO A 60 -11.66 17.25 -14.62
C PRO A 60 -12.26 16.02 -13.90
N PRO A 61 -13.58 15.99 -13.64
CA PRO A 61 -14.22 14.83 -12.99
C PRO A 61 -14.00 13.51 -13.74
N SER A 62 -13.82 13.56 -15.07
CA SER A 62 -13.49 12.41 -15.90
C SER A 62 -12.14 11.77 -15.54
N VAL A 63 -11.15 12.58 -15.16
CA VAL A 63 -9.83 12.09 -14.72
C VAL A 63 -9.96 11.41 -13.37
N ILE A 64 -10.69 12.00 -12.42
CA ILE A 64 -10.92 11.41 -11.10
C ILE A 64 -11.66 10.07 -11.24
N ALA A 65 -12.75 10.05 -12.03
CA ALA A 65 -13.50 8.83 -12.31
C ALA A 65 -12.63 7.76 -12.99
N GLY A 66 -11.78 8.16 -13.94
CA GLY A 66 -10.83 7.26 -14.59
C GLY A 66 -9.83 6.65 -13.62
N VAL A 67 -9.23 7.44 -12.73
CA VAL A 67 -8.30 6.94 -11.70
C VAL A 67 -9.01 5.99 -10.74
N VAL A 68 -10.21 6.34 -10.26
CA VAL A 68 -11.02 5.49 -9.38
C VAL A 68 -11.35 4.15 -10.05
N LEU A 69 -11.80 4.18 -11.31
CA LEU A 69 -12.14 2.98 -12.08
C LEU A 69 -10.93 2.09 -12.30
N VAL A 70 -9.81 2.67 -12.75
CA VAL A 70 -8.57 1.92 -12.97
C VAL A 70 -8.09 1.32 -11.65
N ARG A 71 -8.07 2.10 -10.57
CA ARG A 71 -7.51 1.69 -9.28
C ARG A 71 -8.36 0.66 -8.55
N PHE A 72 -9.67 0.82 -8.53
CA PHE A 72 -10.56 -0.02 -7.72
C PHE A 72 -11.34 -1.06 -8.53
N VAL A 73 -11.23 -1.09 -9.86
CA VAL A 73 -11.88 -2.12 -10.68
C VAL A 73 -10.87 -2.83 -11.55
N LEU A 74 -10.18 -2.12 -12.43
CA LEU A 74 -9.27 -2.75 -13.40
C LEU A 74 -8.05 -3.40 -12.72
N LEU A 75 -7.39 -2.70 -11.79
CA LEU A 75 -6.23 -3.24 -11.08
C LEU A 75 -6.55 -4.51 -10.29
N PRO A 76 -7.60 -4.56 -9.44
CA PRO A 76 -8.00 -5.78 -8.74
C PRO A 76 -8.35 -6.93 -9.68
N LEU A 77 -9.10 -6.66 -10.76
CA LEU A 77 -9.46 -7.70 -11.74
C LEU A 77 -8.22 -8.28 -12.42
N VAL A 78 -7.33 -7.43 -12.91
CA VAL A 78 -6.06 -7.87 -13.52
C VAL A 78 -5.21 -8.62 -12.50
N GLY A 79 -5.13 -8.12 -11.26
CA GLY A 79 -4.44 -8.79 -10.15
C GLY A 79 -4.97 -10.20 -9.90
N THR A 80 -6.29 -10.39 -9.88
CA THR A 80 -6.90 -11.72 -9.72
C THR A 80 -6.57 -12.66 -10.88
N ALA A 81 -6.60 -12.17 -12.11
CA ALA A 81 -6.25 -12.95 -13.28
C ALA A 81 -4.78 -13.37 -13.24
N LEU A 82 -3.87 -12.44 -12.90
CA LEU A 82 -2.44 -12.70 -12.79
C LEU A 82 -2.11 -13.72 -11.70
N VAL A 83 -2.66 -13.54 -10.49
CA VAL A 83 -2.41 -14.47 -9.37
C VAL A 83 -2.96 -15.86 -9.69
N LYS A 84 -4.19 -15.97 -10.20
CA LYS A 84 -4.77 -17.27 -10.59
C LYS A 84 -3.97 -17.95 -11.71
N ALA A 85 -3.51 -17.19 -12.70
CA ALA A 85 -2.65 -17.72 -13.75
C ALA A 85 -1.32 -18.25 -13.18
N ALA A 86 -0.65 -17.46 -12.33
CA ALA A 86 0.61 -17.84 -11.72
C ALA A 86 0.48 -19.07 -10.79
N VAL A 87 -0.65 -19.25 -10.12
CA VAL A 87 -0.96 -20.50 -9.38
C VAL A 87 -1.14 -21.68 -10.34
N ARG A 88 -1.88 -21.49 -11.44
CA ARG A 88 -2.11 -22.55 -12.44
C ARG A 88 -0.81 -23.01 -13.13
N TYR A 89 0.12 -22.10 -13.36
CA TYR A 89 1.44 -22.41 -13.93
C TYR A 89 2.47 -22.85 -12.87
N GLY A 90 2.08 -22.98 -11.59
CA GLY A 90 2.95 -23.45 -10.51
C GLY A 90 4.05 -22.46 -10.09
N VAL A 91 3.96 -21.19 -10.51
CA VAL A 91 4.91 -20.12 -10.12
C VAL A 91 4.69 -19.71 -8.66
N ILE A 92 3.44 -19.73 -8.21
CA ILE A 92 3.02 -19.34 -6.85
C ILE A 92 2.57 -20.58 -6.10
N ARG A 93 2.99 -20.70 -4.83
CA ARG A 93 2.52 -21.78 -3.96
C ARG A 93 1.01 -21.65 -3.72
N PRO A 94 0.26 -22.76 -3.68
CA PRO A 94 -1.18 -22.75 -3.47
C PRO A 94 -1.55 -22.51 -1.99
N ASP A 95 -0.85 -21.59 -1.32
CA ASP A 95 -1.15 -21.19 0.05
C ASP A 95 -2.18 -20.04 0.04
N PRO A 96 -3.35 -20.19 0.70
CA PRO A 96 -4.41 -19.18 0.67
C PRO A 96 -3.99 -17.83 1.25
N LEU A 97 -3.16 -17.83 2.31
CA LEU A 97 -2.70 -16.59 2.94
C LEU A 97 -1.75 -15.83 2.01
N TYR A 98 -0.80 -16.53 1.38
CA TYR A 98 0.10 -15.93 0.41
C TYR A 98 -0.63 -15.36 -0.80
N GLN A 99 -1.60 -16.10 -1.36
CA GLN A 99 -2.43 -15.61 -2.46
C GLN A 99 -3.27 -14.40 -2.04
N PHE A 100 -3.85 -14.42 -0.83
CA PHE A 100 -4.62 -13.29 -0.31
C PHE A 100 -3.78 -12.01 -0.21
N VAL A 101 -2.56 -12.10 0.34
CA VAL A 101 -1.64 -10.94 0.43
C VAL A 101 -1.30 -10.40 -0.97
N LEU A 102 -1.05 -11.28 -1.94
CA LEU A 102 -0.78 -10.89 -3.33
C LEU A 102 -1.97 -10.26 -4.03
N LEU A 103 -3.21 -10.65 -3.71
CA LEU A 103 -4.41 -10.03 -4.25
C LEU A 103 -4.69 -8.69 -3.58
N LEU A 104 -4.53 -8.61 -2.26
CA LEU A 104 -4.83 -7.42 -1.46
C LEU A 104 -4.02 -6.21 -1.92
N GLN A 105 -2.75 -6.39 -2.31
CA GLN A 105 -1.93 -5.29 -2.85
C GLN A 105 -2.47 -4.64 -4.13
N TYR A 106 -3.36 -5.32 -4.88
CA TYR A 106 -4.01 -4.73 -6.06
C TYR A 106 -5.27 -3.93 -5.71
N ALA A 107 -5.83 -4.11 -4.51
CA ALA A 107 -7.05 -3.43 -4.04
C ALA A 107 -6.78 -2.25 -3.09
N VAL A 108 -5.56 -2.08 -2.60
CA VAL A 108 -5.20 -0.97 -1.72
C VAL A 108 -5.17 0.39 -2.45
N PRO A 109 -5.40 1.50 -1.74
CA PRO A 109 -5.28 2.85 -2.31
C PRO A 109 -3.91 3.11 -2.96
N PRO A 110 -3.79 4.16 -3.79
CA PRO A 110 -2.56 4.52 -4.49
C PRO A 110 -1.41 4.81 -3.54
N ALA A 111 -0.19 4.76 -4.06
CA ALA A 111 1.01 5.00 -3.27
C ALA A 111 1.12 6.48 -2.88
N MET A 112 1.12 6.76 -1.58
CA MET A 112 1.32 8.11 -1.02
C MET A 112 2.60 8.78 -1.52
N ASN A 113 3.64 7.98 -1.80
CA ASN A 113 4.93 8.46 -2.26
C ASN A 113 4.85 9.28 -3.56
N ILE A 114 3.87 9.02 -4.43
CA ILE A 114 3.66 9.84 -5.64
C ILE A 114 3.30 11.27 -5.24
N GLY A 115 2.44 11.44 -4.22
CA GLY A 115 2.12 12.75 -3.65
C GLY A 115 3.38 13.44 -3.12
N THR A 116 4.18 12.75 -2.31
CA THR A 116 5.45 13.30 -1.80
C THR A 116 6.40 13.73 -2.93
N ILE A 117 6.50 12.96 -4.01
CA ILE A 117 7.31 13.32 -5.18
C ILE A 117 6.76 14.59 -5.83
N THR A 118 5.45 14.68 -6.08
CA THR A 118 4.83 15.89 -6.66
C THR A 118 5.06 17.14 -5.80
N GLN A 119 5.11 16.98 -4.47
CA GLN A 119 5.42 18.05 -3.53
C GLN A 119 6.90 18.46 -3.57
N LEU A 120 7.81 17.49 -3.57
CA LEU A 120 9.24 17.75 -3.64
C LEU A 120 9.63 18.50 -4.92
N PHE A 121 8.98 18.18 -6.03
CA PHE A 121 9.21 18.85 -7.32
C PHE A 121 8.32 20.07 -7.55
N GLY A 122 7.32 20.32 -6.69
CA GLY A 122 6.39 21.45 -6.83
C GLY A 122 5.51 21.41 -8.08
N VAL A 123 5.32 20.23 -8.69
CA VAL A 123 4.56 20.07 -9.94
C VAL A 123 3.38 19.13 -9.70
N GLY A 124 2.16 19.63 -9.94
CA GLY A 124 0.94 18.82 -9.86
C GLY A 124 0.53 18.40 -8.44
N GLU A 125 1.05 19.05 -7.41
CA GLU A 125 0.69 18.79 -6.00
C GLU A 125 -0.81 18.95 -5.75
N SER A 126 -1.39 20.05 -6.24
CA SER A 126 -2.80 20.38 -6.07
C SER A 126 -3.71 19.35 -6.75
N GLU A 127 -3.40 18.97 -7.98
CA GLU A 127 -4.15 17.96 -8.73
C GLU A 127 -4.04 16.59 -8.07
N CYS A 128 -2.84 16.21 -7.63
CA CYS A 128 -2.59 14.95 -6.94
C CYS A 128 -3.36 14.89 -5.61
N SER A 129 -3.40 16.00 -4.86
CA SER A 129 -4.17 16.13 -3.64
C SER A 129 -5.68 15.93 -3.88
N VAL A 130 -6.26 16.59 -4.89
CA VAL A 130 -7.68 16.42 -5.25
C VAL A 130 -8.00 14.95 -5.59
N ILE A 131 -7.15 14.30 -6.39
CA ILE A 131 -7.33 12.88 -6.74
C ILE A 131 -7.26 12.01 -5.47
N PHE A 132 -6.29 12.26 -4.59
CA PHE A 132 -6.15 11.51 -3.35
C PHE A 132 -7.36 11.66 -2.42
N VAL A 133 -7.96 12.86 -2.30
CA VAL A 133 -9.17 13.05 -1.48
C VAL A 133 -10.25 12.05 -1.86
N TRP A 134 -10.57 11.96 -3.15
CA TRP A 134 -11.62 11.07 -3.65
C TRP A 134 -11.25 9.60 -3.56
N VAL A 135 -10.02 9.25 -3.92
CA VAL A 135 -9.58 7.85 -3.94
C VAL A 135 -9.49 7.31 -2.51
N TYR A 136 -8.96 8.07 -1.54
CA TYR A 136 -8.89 7.63 -0.14
C TYR A 136 -10.26 7.62 0.54
N ALA A 137 -11.17 8.54 0.19
CA ALA A 137 -12.55 8.51 0.68
C ALA A 137 -13.29 7.22 0.27
N LEU A 138 -13.08 6.77 -0.98
CA LEU A 138 -13.66 5.53 -1.51
C LEU A 138 -12.89 4.27 -1.11
N ALA A 139 -11.65 4.40 -0.64
CA ALA A 139 -10.77 3.27 -0.36
C ALA A 139 -11.31 2.32 0.71
N SER A 140 -11.92 2.84 1.78
CA SER A 140 -12.45 2.00 2.86
C SER A 140 -13.51 1.02 2.35
N VAL A 141 -14.44 1.49 1.52
CA VAL A 141 -15.50 0.69 0.91
C VAL A 141 -14.91 -0.30 -0.10
N ALA A 142 -14.05 0.18 -1.01
CA ALA A 142 -13.46 -0.64 -2.05
C ALA A 142 -12.59 -1.78 -1.49
N VAL A 143 -11.69 -1.47 -0.54
CA VAL A 143 -10.82 -2.46 0.11
C VAL A 143 -11.63 -3.51 0.85
N THR A 144 -12.69 -3.10 1.56
CA THR A 144 -13.57 -4.04 2.28
C THR A 144 -14.27 -4.99 1.31
N MET A 145 -14.85 -4.46 0.24
CA MET A 145 -15.54 -5.25 -0.78
C MET A 145 -14.60 -6.25 -1.47
N TRP A 146 -13.42 -5.80 -1.90
CA TRP A 146 -12.43 -6.67 -2.55
C TRP A 146 -11.84 -7.70 -1.60
N SER A 147 -11.59 -7.35 -0.34
CA SER A 147 -11.10 -8.31 0.65
C SER A 147 -12.11 -9.45 0.85
N ALA A 148 -13.40 -9.13 0.96
CA ALA A 148 -14.45 -10.13 1.05
C ALA A 148 -14.49 -11.03 -0.21
N PHE A 149 -14.41 -10.42 -1.40
CA PHE A 149 -14.37 -11.17 -2.67
C PHE A 149 -13.15 -12.09 -2.78
N PHE A 150 -11.96 -11.62 -2.39
CA PHE A 150 -10.73 -12.42 -2.41
C PHE A 150 -10.79 -13.58 -1.43
N MET A 151 -11.28 -13.35 -0.20
CA MET A 151 -11.46 -14.43 0.77
C MET A 151 -12.44 -15.49 0.27
N TRP A 152 -13.57 -15.08 -0.31
CA TRP A 152 -14.54 -16.02 -0.92
C TRP A 152 -13.96 -16.78 -2.11
N THR A 153 -13.06 -16.17 -2.87
CA THR A 153 -12.43 -16.81 -4.03
C THR A 153 -11.34 -17.83 -3.62
N LEU A 154 -10.75 -17.66 -2.44
CA LEU A 154 -9.64 -18.47 -1.93
C LEU A 154 -10.07 -19.53 -0.90
N SER A 155 -11.30 -19.45 -0.38
CA SER A 155 -11.94 -20.46 0.46
C SER A 155 -12.41 -21.65 -0.36
#